data_AF-A0A256XTD7-F1
#
_entry.id   AF-A0A256XTD7-F1
#
_cell.length_a   1.000
_cell.length_b   1.000
_cell.length_c   1.000
_cell.angle_alpha   90.00
_cell.angle_beta   90.00
_cell.angle_gamma   90.00
#
_symmetry.space_group_name_H-M   'P 1'
#
loop_
_entity.id
_entity.type
_entity.pdbx_description
1 polymer ?
#
loop_
_entity_poly.entity_id
_entity_poly.type
_entity_poly.pdbx_seq_one_letter_code
_entity_poly.pdbx_strand_id
1 'polypeptide(L)'
;MIATIKLSNLVTGRYSPKNSWRIIWEKLLEWLTGRKIFLSWTPTVRTAYNKYEKLPKDIERITFEKSIEWFYKNALIAIDRNIGVIEGYQSNIDYEGRQPLRAVLHPDCIAEAAMVFAYHWKLTKNPRSKYLAYSLLVYAWSFQQIDIKSPADGPVIWEKSTPVFYGDDNARIILPTLAVSSILNEDRWDEKVIRCLLANYRTTGPSGFRKNRIELDELYKNGWEYYFKLILYIMLHTIKHISGLFYMGVCTYKLRRFSK
;
A
#
# COMPACT_ATOMS: atom_id res chain seq x y z
N MET A 1 11.20 -3.10 -3.46
CA MET A 1 10.83 -2.06 -2.48
C MET A 1 11.09 -2.60 -1.08
N ILE A 2 12.11 -2.08 -0.39
CA ILE A 2 12.32 -2.36 1.03
C ILE A 2 11.54 -1.28 1.78
N ALA A 3 10.32 -1.59 2.20
CA ALA A 3 9.58 -0.71 3.10
C ALA A 3 10.26 -0.77 4.47
N THR A 4 10.98 0.28 4.86
CA THR A 4 11.56 0.42 6.20
C THR A 4 10.51 0.78 7.24
N ILE A 5 9.34 0.13 7.20
CA ILE A 5 8.42 0.15 8.32
C ILE A 5 9.10 -0.61 9.46
N LYS A 6 9.06 -0.02 10.65
CA LYS A 6 9.50 -0.64 11.91
C LYS A 6 8.55 -1.81 12.24
N LEU A 7 8.71 -2.94 11.55
CA LEU A 7 7.87 -4.15 11.68
C LEU A 7 7.93 -4.73 13.10
N SER A 8 9.01 -4.49 13.84
CA SER A 8 9.23 -5.03 15.18
C SER A 8 8.32 -4.44 16.26
N ASN A 9 7.75 -3.25 16.04
CA ASN A 9 6.81 -2.61 16.97
C ASN A 9 5.41 -2.42 16.37
N LEU A 10 5.11 -3.02 15.22
CA LEU A 10 3.77 -2.92 14.61
C LEU A 10 2.68 -3.46 15.55
N VAL A 11 3.00 -4.51 16.32
CA VAL A 11 2.12 -5.12 17.33
C VAL A 11 1.92 -4.24 18.56
N THR A 12 2.84 -3.32 18.87
CA THR A 12 2.73 -2.43 20.05
C THR A 12 2.31 -1.00 19.69
N GLY A 13 2.51 -0.57 18.44
CA GLY A 13 2.27 0.81 18.00
C GLY A 13 0.88 1.09 17.42
N ARG A 14 0.17 0.10 16.87
CA ARG A 14 -1.19 0.30 16.30
C ARG A 14 -2.33 0.03 17.28
N TYR A 15 -2.10 -0.76 18.31
CA TYR A 15 -3.08 -0.91 19.38
C TYR A 15 -2.80 0.20 20.37
N SER A 16 -3.67 1.22 20.40
CA SER A 16 -3.67 2.32 21.36
C SER A 16 -3.18 1.80 22.73
N PRO A 17 -2.24 2.50 23.41
CA PRO A 17 -1.60 1.99 24.62
C PRO A 17 -2.61 1.92 25.76
N LYS A 18 -3.45 0.88 25.73
CA LYS A 18 -4.67 0.70 26.53
C LYS A 18 -4.38 0.93 28.01
N ASN A 19 -3.31 0.31 28.48
CA ASN A 19 -2.90 0.40 29.87
C ASN A 19 -2.46 1.83 30.22
N SER A 20 -1.73 2.51 29.34
CA SER A 20 -1.30 3.91 29.54
C SER A 20 -2.49 4.86 29.56
N TRP A 21 -3.40 4.74 28.59
CA TRP A 21 -4.64 5.53 28.58
C TRP A 21 -5.50 5.28 29.81
N ARG A 22 -5.59 4.04 30.27
CA ARG A 22 -6.34 3.69 31.49
C ARG A 22 -5.77 4.40 32.70
N ILE A 23 -4.45 4.32 32.89
CA ILE A 23 -3.77 4.97 34.01
C ILE A 23 -3.99 6.49 33.97
N ILE A 24 -3.88 7.11 32.80
CA ILE A 24 -4.10 8.55 32.62
C ILE A 24 -5.53 8.93 33.03
N TRP A 25 -6.54 8.22 32.51
CA TRP A 25 -7.94 8.52 32.81
C TRP A 25 -8.30 8.26 34.27
N GLU A 26 -7.85 7.14 34.86
CA GLU A 26 -8.04 6.85 36.29
C GLU A 26 -7.45 7.96 37.16
N LYS A 27 -6.26 8.48 36.80
CA LYS A 27 -5.62 9.59 37.53
C LYS A 27 -6.35 10.92 37.37
N LEU A 28 -6.81 11.25 36.16
CA LEU A 28 -7.59 12.46 35.92
C LEU A 28 -8.91 12.44 36.68
N LEU A 29 -9.62 11.30 36.65
CA LEU A 29 -10.89 11.14 37.35
C LEU A 29 -10.69 11.13 38.87
N GLU A 30 -9.61 10.52 39.38
CA GLU A 30 -9.24 10.58 40.79
C GLU A 30 -8.98 12.02 41.25
N TRP A 31 -8.24 12.79 40.47
CA TRP A 31 -7.97 14.20 40.76
C TRP A 31 -9.24 15.07 40.74
N LEU A 32 -10.11 14.89 39.74
CA LEU A 32 -11.35 15.67 39.61
C LEU A 32 -12.41 15.35 40.66
N THR A 33 -12.48 14.09 41.11
CA THR A 33 -13.56 13.62 42.00
C THR A 33 -13.14 13.43 43.44
N GLY A 34 -11.83 13.40 43.73
CA GLY A 34 -11.27 13.01 45.02
C GLY A 34 -11.49 11.53 45.37
N ARG A 35 -11.95 10.70 44.41
CA ARG A 35 -12.26 9.29 44.60
C ARG A 35 -11.45 8.43 43.66
N LYS A 36 -10.90 7.33 44.16
CA LYS A 36 -10.20 6.37 43.33
C LYS A 36 -11.19 5.65 42.40
N ILE A 37 -11.03 5.84 41.09
CA ILE A 37 -11.87 5.22 40.06
C ILE A 37 -11.02 4.19 39.31
N PHE A 38 -11.60 3.01 39.07
CA PHE A 38 -10.97 1.94 38.31
C PHE A 38 -11.72 1.74 37.01
N LEU A 39 -11.03 1.89 35.88
CA LEU A 39 -11.61 1.77 34.55
C LEU A 39 -11.25 0.42 33.94
N SER A 40 -12.25 -0.22 33.33
CA SER A 40 -12.05 -1.41 32.50
C SER A 40 -12.81 -1.22 31.21
N TRP A 41 -12.12 -1.47 30.08
CA TRP A 41 -12.75 -1.42 28.77
C TRP A 41 -12.23 -2.53 27.87
N THR A 42 -13.05 -2.92 26.91
CA THR A 42 -12.71 -3.86 25.85
C THR A 42 -12.56 -3.09 24.55
N PRO A 43 -11.38 -3.10 23.89
CA PRO A 43 -11.22 -2.42 22.60
C PRO A 43 -12.19 -2.95 21.55
N THR A 44 -12.77 -2.04 20.76
CA THR A 44 -13.65 -2.39 19.62
C THR A 44 -12.90 -3.18 18.56
N VAL A 45 -11.63 -2.82 18.30
CA VAL A 45 -10.74 -3.53 17.38
C VAL A 45 -9.74 -4.37 18.18
N ARG A 46 -9.68 -5.66 17.87
CA ARG A 46 -8.80 -6.65 18.50
C ARG A 46 -8.27 -7.62 17.46
N THR A 47 -7.18 -8.31 17.79
CA THR A 47 -6.72 -9.43 16.97
C THR A 47 -7.79 -10.52 16.96
N ALA A 48 -7.96 -11.19 15.81
CA ALA A 48 -8.87 -12.33 15.71
C ALA A 48 -8.41 -13.53 16.56
N TYR A 49 -7.09 -13.63 16.77
CA TYR A 49 -6.46 -14.64 17.60
C TYR A 49 -5.43 -14.02 18.55
N ASN A 50 -5.21 -14.65 19.69
CA ASN A 50 -4.15 -14.26 20.63
C ASN A 50 -2.80 -14.95 20.29
N LYS A 51 -1.71 -14.50 20.92
CA LYS A 51 -0.33 -15.00 20.66
C LYS A 51 -0.15 -16.50 20.89
N TYR A 52 -0.94 -17.10 21.79
CA TYR A 52 -0.81 -18.48 22.25
C TYR A 52 -1.92 -19.39 21.72
N GLU A 53 -2.89 -18.84 20.99
CA GLU A 53 -3.95 -19.62 20.35
C GLU A 53 -3.39 -20.42 19.17
N LYS A 54 -3.74 -21.70 19.14
CA LYS A 54 -3.43 -22.56 17.99
C LYS A 54 -4.34 -22.18 16.83
N LEU A 55 -3.75 -21.75 15.71
CA LEU A 55 -4.51 -21.38 14.52
C LEU A 55 -5.14 -22.62 13.85
N PRO A 56 -6.35 -22.49 13.26
CA PRO A 56 -6.92 -23.51 12.39
C PRO A 56 -6.00 -23.86 11.23
N LYS A 57 -6.06 -25.10 10.74
CA LYS A 57 -5.22 -25.54 9.60
C LYS A 57 -5.52 -24.77 8.31
N ASP A 58 -6.75 -24.29 8.15
CA ASP A 58 -7.22 -23.55 6.97
C ASP A 58 -7.29 -22.03 7.20
N ILE A 59 -6.53 -21.51 8.18
CA ILE A 59 -6.56 -20.10 8.56
C ILE A 59 -6.23 -19.14 7.40
N GLU A 60 -5.33 -19.54 6.49
CA GLU A 60 -4.98 -18.73 5.32
C GLU A 60 -6.18 -18.55 4.39
N ARG A 61 -6.90 -19.65 4.09
CA ARG A 61 -8.13 -19.62 3.29
C ARG A 61 -9.19 -18.75 3.97
N ILE A 62 -9.45 -18.96 5.27
CA ILE A 62 -10.44 -18.18 6.02
C ILE A 62 -10.09 -16.68 6.00
N THR A 63 -8.80 -16.35 6.16
CA THR A 63 -8.34 -14.95 6.17
C THR A 63 -8.49 -14.33 4.79
N PHE A 64 -8.17 -15.08 3.73
CA PHE A 64 -8.32 -14.61 2.36
C PHE A 64 -9.79 -14.38 1.99
N GLU A 65 -10.69 -15.30 2.33
CA GLU A 65 -12.14 -15.14 2.13
C GLU A 65 -12.69 -13.91 2.88
N LYS A 66 -12.24 -13.67 4.12
CA LYS A 66 -12.59 -12.46 4.88
C LYS A 66 -12.08 -11.18 4.21
N SER A 67 -10.90 -11.21 3.60
CA SER A 67 -10.37 -10.08 2.83
C SER A 67 -11.25 -9.79 1.62
N ILE A 68 -11.66 -10.82 0.88
CA ILE A 68 -12.56 -10.70 -0.27
C ILE A 68 -13.92 -10.12 0.17
N GLU A 69 -14.51 -10.66 1.24
CA GLU A 69 -15.76 -10.15 1.81
C GLU A 69 -15.64 -8.68 2.23
N TRP A 70 -14.52 -8.29 2.83
CA TRP A 70 -14.28 -6.90 3.21
C TRP A 70 -14.27 -5.97 2.01
N PHE A 71 -13.58 -6.32 0.91
CA PHE A 71 -13.59 -5.51 -0.31
C PHE A 71 -14.99 -5.36 -0.88
N TYR A 72 -15.77 -6.45 -0.94
CA TYR A 72 -17.14 -6.43 -1.44
C TYR A 72 -18.06 -5.52 -0.64
N LYS A 73 -17.92 -5.51 0.69
CA LYS A 73 -18.83 -4.79 1.58
C LYS A 73 -18.42 -3.34 1.81
N ASN A 74 -17.13 -3.02 1.75
CA ASN A 74 -16.62 -1.75 2.29
C ASN A 74 -15.80 -0.93 1.30
N ALA A 75 -15.27 -1.51 0.22
CA ALA A 75 -14.24 -0.86 -0.58
C ALA A 75 -14.60 -0.64 -2.05
N LEU A 76 -15.37 -1.56 -2.65
CA LEU A 76 -15.83 -1.42 -4.03
C LEU A 76 -16.82 -0.26 -4.16
N ILE A 77 -16.63 0.57 -5.19
CA ILE A 77 -17.52 1.68 -5.52
C ILE A 77 -17.83 1.68 -7.02
N ALA A 78 -19.09 1.96 -7.37
CA ALA A 78 -19.50 2.16 -8.77
C ALA A 78 -19.24 3.60 -9.19
N ILE A 79 -18.65 3.81 -10.37
CA ILE A 79 -18.28 5.11 -10.91
C ILE A 79 -18.72 5.15 -12.37
N ASP A 80 -19.87 5.78 -12.64
CA ASP A 80 -20.53 5.73 -13.95
C ASP A 80 -20.66 4.29 -14.48
N ARG A 81 -19.89 3.95 -15.51
CA ARG A 81 -19.84 2.61 -16.14
C ARG A 81 -18.66 1.75 -15.63
N ASN A 82 -17.85 2.28 -14.73
CA ASN A 82 -16.66 1.65 -14.18
C ASN A 82 -16.87 1.19 -12.73
N ILE A 83 -15.94 0.37 -12.26
CA ILE A 83 -15.85 -0.04 -10.86
C ILE A 83 -14.47 0.40 -10.37
N GLY A 84 -14.45 1.02 -9.20
CA GLY A 84 -13.23 1.42 -8.50
C GLY A 84 -13.16 0.84 -7.10
N VAL A 85 -12.10 1.21 -6.39
CA VAL A 85 -11.87 0.90 -4.99
C VAL A 85 -11.43 2.17 -4.29
N ILE A 86 -11.97 2.42 -3.11
CA ILE A 86 -11.55 3.53 -2.25
C ILE A 86 -10.09 3.34 -1.81
N GLU A 87 -9.36 4.44 -1.58
CA GLU A 87 -8.02 4.39 -0.96
C GLU A 87 -8.06 3.73 0.43
N GLY A 88 -9.10 4.02 1.21
CA GLY A 88 -9.34 3.38 2.51
C GLY A 88 -10.02 4.29 3.52
N TYR A 89 -9.69 4.10 4.80
CA TYR A 89 -10.15 4.95 5.90
C TYR A 89 -9.05 5.93 6.30
N GLN A 90 -9.42 7.18 6.57
CA GLN A 90 -8.47 8.17 7.04
C GLN A 90 -7.94 7.82 8.43
N SER A 91 -6.68 8.17 8.70
CA SER A 91 -6.07 8.01 10.03
C SER A 91 -6.72 8.92 11.09
N ASN A 92 -7.42 9.97 10.66
CA ASN A 92 -8.18 10.82 11.56
C ASN A 92 -9.35 10.04 12.17
N ILE A 93 -9.51 10.17 13.48
CA ILE A 93 -10.63 9.62 14.23
C ILE A 93 -11.38 10.81 14.81
N ASP A 94 -12.67 10.93 14.51
CA ASP A 94 -13.49 11.99 15.08
C ASP A 94 -13.76 11.76 16.58
N TYR A 95 -14.40 12.74 17.24
CA TYR A 95 -14.70 12.66 18.67
C TYR A 95 -15.71 11.54 19.02
N GLU A 96 -16.43 11.00 18.04
CA GLU A 96 -17.33 9.84 18.19
C GLU A 96 -16.61 8.51 17.93
N GLY A 97 -15.30 8.54 17.63
CA GLY A 97 -14.50 7.35 17.35
C GLY A 97 -14.62 6.82 15.92
N ARG A 98 -15.19 7.58 14.98
CA ARG A 98 -15.36 7.16 13.58
C ARG A 98 -14.17 7.59 12.74
N GLN A 99 -13.80 6.72 11.80
CA GLN A 99 -12.82 7.04 10.76
C GLN A 99 -13.57 7.38 9.47
N PRO A 100 -13.41 8.57 8.91
CA PRO A 100 -14.05 8.92 7.65
C PRO A 100 -13.42 8.11 6.51
N LEU A 101 -14.25 7.74 5.54
CA LEU A 101 -13.84 7.08 4.32
C LEU A 101 -13.10 8.07 3.42
N ARG A 102 -11.98 7.65 2.86
CA ARG A 102 -11.29 8.35 1.78
C ARG A 102 -11.68 7.72 0.45
N ALA A 103 -12.78 8.23 -0.11
CA ALA A 103 -13.33 7.78 -1.39
C ALA A 103 -12.56 8.34 -2.61
N VAL A 104 -11.30 8.72 -2.42
CA VAL A 104 -10.40 9.12 -3.49
C VAL A 104 -9.97 7.85 -4.25
N LEU A 105 -9.85 7.99 -5.56
CA LEU A 105 -9.59 6.87 -6.46
C LEU A 105 -8.18 6.99 -7.02
N HIS A 106 -7.30 6.15 -6.50
CA HIS A 106 -5.92 6.05 -6.98
C HIS A 106 -5.72 4.75 -7.77
N PRO A 107 -5.15 4.81 -8.99
CA PRO A 107 -5.00 3.63 -9.85
C PRO A 107 -4.17 2.50 -9.26
N ASP A 108 -3.19 2.79 -8.41
CA ASP A 108 -2.38 1.81 -7.67
C ASP A 108 -3.26 0.97 -6.73
N CYS A 109 -4.09 1.63 -5.91
CA CYS A 109 -5.02 0.96 -4.99
C CYS A 109 -6.03 0.09 -5.76
N ILE A 110 -6.54 0.61 -6.89
CA ILE A 110 -7.46 -0.11 -7.78
C ILE A 110 -6.79 -1.34 -8.39
N ALA A 111 -5.56 -1.21 -8.88
CA ALA A 111 -4.81 -2.30 -9.50
C ALA A 111 -4.43 -3.39 -8.48
N GLU A 112 -3.99 -3.01 -7.29
CA GLU A 112 -3.71 -3.96 -6.20
C GLU A 112 -4.96 -4.75 -5.80
N ALA A 113 -6.11 -4.08 -5.69
CA ALA A 113 -7.38 -4.76 -5.44
C ALA A 113 -7.78 -5.70 -6.59
N ALA A 114 -7.52 -5.31 -7.84
CA ALA A 114 -7.75 -6.18 -9.00
C ALA A 114 -6.97 -7.50 -8.90
N MET A 115 -5.72 -7.45 -8.45
CA MET A 115 -4.90 -8.64 -8.21
C MET A 115 -5.48 -9.54 -7.13
N VAL A 116 -6.02 -8.98 -6.04
CA VAL A 116 -6.71 -9.76 -4.99
C VAL A 116 -7.88 -10.55 -5.59
N PHE A 117 -8.72 -9.91 -6.41
CA PHE A 117 -9.84 -10.59 -7.07
C PHE A 117 -9.39 -11.62 -8.12
N ALA A 118 -8.28 -11.39 -8.83
CA ALA A 118 -7.73 -12.37 -9.76
C ALA A 118 -7.27 -13.64 -9.04
N TYR A 119 -6.58 -13.52 -7.91
CA TYR A 119 -6.22 -14.68 -7.09
C TYR A 119 -7.44 -15.42 -6.55
N HIS A 120 -8.48 -14.68 -6.14
CA HIS A 120 -9.72 -15.32 -5.73
C HIS A 120 -10.39 -16.08 -6.87
N TRP A 121 -10.46 -15.51 -8.08
CA TRP A 121 -10.88 -16.25 -9.27
C TRP A 121 -10.03 -17.50 -9.51
N LYS A 122 -8.70 -17.39 -9.41
CA LYS A 122 -7.79 -18.53 -9.63
C LYS A 122 -8.11 -19.71 -8.70
N LEU A 123 -8.42 -19.40 -7.43
CA LEU A 123 -8.68 -20.38 -6.37
C LEU A 123 -10.11 -20.94 -6.40
N THR A 124 -11.13 -20.09 -6.58
CA THR A 124 -12.54 -20.47 -6.39
C THR A 124 -13.32 -20.60 -7.70
N LYS A 125 -12.75 -20.14 -8.81
CA LYS A 125 -13.44 -20.03 -10.11
C LYS A 125 -14.72 -19.21 -10.03
N ASN A 126 -14.80 -18.24 -9.11
CA ASN A 126 -15.93 -17.33 -8.99
C ASN A 126 -15.96 -16.31 -10.15
N PRO A 127 -16.95 -16.36 -11.06
CA PRO A 127 -16.99 -15.49 -12.25
C PRO A 127 -17.10 -14.01 -11.91
N ARG A 128 -17.71 -13.65 -10.77
CA ARG A 128 -17.79 -12.26 -10.31
C ARG A 128 -16.41 -11.70 -10.00
N SER A 129 -15.52 -12.50 -9.41
CA SER A 129 -14.15 -12.07 -9.12
C SER A 129 -13.31 -11.94 -10.38
N LYS A 130 -13.54 -12.81 -11.39
CA LYS A 130 -12.94 -12.63 -12.71
C LYS A 130 -13.33 -11.29 -13.32
N TYR A 131 -14.64 -10.99 -13.31
CA TYR A 131 -15.18 -9.73 -13.81
C TYR A 131 -14.62 -8.51 -13.07
N LEU A 132 -14.57 -8.56 -11.73
CA LEU A 132 -14.03 -7.45 -10.94
C LEU A 132 -12.55 -7.21 -11.21
N ALA A 133 -11.72 -8.26 -11.26
CA ALA A 133 -10.31 -8.13 -11.58
C ALA A 133 -10.09 -7.44 -12.93
N TYR A 134 -10.83 -7.86 -13.95
CA TYR A 134 -10.79 -7.25 -15.28
C TYR A 134 -11.26 -5.78 -15.25
N SER A 135 -12.45 -5.51 -14.70
CA SER A 135 -13.08 -4.19 -14.74
C SER A 135 -12.30 -3.15 -13.91
N LEU A 136 -11.71 -3.55 -12.80
CA LEU A 136 -10.84 -2.68 -12.00
C LEU A 136 -9.59 -2.27 -12.78
N LEU A 137 -8.93 -3.20 -13.49
CA LEU A 137 -7.79 -2.84 -14.34
C LEU A 137 -8.16 -1.98 -15.53
N VAL A 138 -9.32 -2.21 -16.15
CA VAL A 138 -9.84 -1.30 -17.19
C VAL A 138 -9.91 0.13 -16.65
N TYR A 139 -10.42 0.29 -15.42
CA TYR A 139 -10.53 1.61 -14.82
C TYR A 139 -9.18 2.19 -14.37
N ALA A 140 -8.30 1.43 -13.72
CA ALA A 140 -6.98 1.88 -13.30
C ALA A 140 -6.16 2.42 -14.50
N TRP A 141 -6.16 1.69 -15.60
CA TRP A 141 -5.44 2.07 -16.82
C TRP A 141 -6.09 3.19 -17.63
N SER A 142 -7.28 3.67 -17.23
CA SER A 142 -7.90 4.87 -17.81
C SER A 142 -7.23 6.18 -17.38
N PHE A 143 -6.37 6.14 -16.37
CA PHE A 143 -5.62 7.29 -15.85
C PHE A 143 -4.27 7.48 -16.55
N GLN A 144 -3.92 6.58 -17.47
CA GLN A 144 -2.68 6.63 -18.21
C GLN A 144 -2.68 7.83 -19.18
N GLN A 145 -1.58 8.57 -19.19
CA GLN A 145 -1.34 9.55 -20.24
C GLN A 145 -0.93 8.84 -21.53
N ILE A 146 -1.62 9.14 -22.61
CA ILE A 146 -1.35 8.59 -23.93
C ILE A 146 -1.32 9.75 -24.92
N ASP A 147 -0.11 10.19 -25.25
CA ASP A 147 0.16 11.19 -26.27
C ASP A 147 1.61 11.02 -26.73
N ILE A 148 1.81 10.34 -27.85
CA ILE A 148 3.14 9.96 -28.35
C ILE A 148 4.09 11.14 -28.61
N LYS A 149 3.54 12.36 -28.77
CA LYS A 149 4.34 13.58 -28.98
C LYS A 149 4.68 14.28 -27.67
N SER A 150 4.07 13.86 -26.57
CA SER A 150 4.23 14.46 -25.25
C SER A 150 5.43 13.87 -24.49
N PRO A 151 6.22 14.70 -23.77
CA PRO A 151 7.18 14.21 -22.79
C PRO A 151 6.52 13.46 -21.62
N ALA A 152 5.19 13.54 -21.50
CA ALA A 152 4.36 12.82 -20.55
C ALA A 152 3.64 11.60 -21.16
N ASP A 153 4.06 11.04 -22.31
CA ASP A 153 3.50 9.78 -22.83
C ASP A 153 3.79 8.58 -21.91
N GLY A 154 2.76 7.82 -21.53
CA GLY A 154 2.90 6.50 -20.89
C GLY A 154 2.72 6.41 -19.35
N PRO A 155 3.11 7.35 -18.48
CA PRO A 155 2.94 7.21 -17.05
C PRO A 155 1.45 7.31 -16.66
N VAL A 156 1.10 6.71 -15.53
CA VAL A 156 -0.25 6.79 -14.97
C VAL A 156 -0.32 7.94 -13.97
N ILE A 157 -1.34 8.79 -14.13
CA ILE A 157 -1.61 9.88 -13.18
C ILE A 157 -2.04 9.28 -11.84
N TRP A 158 -1.50 9.81 -10.74
CA TRP A 158 -1.86 9.40 -9.39
C TRP A 158 -3.35 9.64 -9.08
N GLU A 159 -3.86 10.83 -9.39
CA GLU A 159 -5.26 11.20 -9.19
C GLU A 159 -5.72 12.18 -10.28
N LYS A 160 -6.95 12.01 -10.82
CA LYS A 160 -7.46 12.90 -11.90
C LYS A 160 -7.45 14.39 -11.55
N SER A 161 -7.63 14.74 -10.28
CA SER A 161 -7.63 16.12 -9.79
C SER A 161 -6.23 16.72 -9.65
N THR A 162 -5.21 15.86 -9.57
CA THR A 162 -3.83 16.23 -9.23
C THR A 162 -2.89 15.49 -10.20
N PRO A 163 -2.62 16.06 -11.38
CA PRO A 163 -1.89 15.37 -12.45
C PRO A 163 -0.39 15.26 -12.12
N VAL A 164 -0.05 14.25 -11.32
CA VAL A 164 1.32 13.94 -10.89
C VAL A 164 1.67 12.47 -11.08
N PHE A 165 2.97 12.20 -11.17
CA PHE A 165 3.52 10.89 -11.46
C PHE A 165 4.50 10.41 -10.38
N TYR A 166 4.06 9.46 -9.59
CA TYR A 166 4.89 8.71 -8.64
C TYR A 166 5.44 7.44 -9.29
N GLY A 167 6.71 7.14 -9.04
CA GLY A 167 7.37 5.99 -9.65
C GLY A 167 6.97 4.68 -8.98
N ASP A 168 6.81 4.71 -7.66
CA ASP A 168 6.30 3.61 -6.85
C ASP A 168 4.83 3.31 -7.15
N ASP A 169 3.97 4.31 -7.34
CA ASP A 169 2.57 4.07 -7.71
C ASP A 169 2.45 3.44 -9.09
N ASN A 170 3.21 3.92 -10.09
CA ASN A 170 3.28 3.26 -11.40
C ASN A 170 3.72 1.79 -11.28
N ALA A 171 4.71 1.50 -10.44
CA ALA A 171 5.13 0.12 -10.19
C ALA A 171 4.03 -0.71 -9.51
N ARG A 172 3.27 -0.10 -8.58
CA ARG A 172 2.11 -0.70 -7.91
C ARG A 172 0.89 -0.85 -8.82
N ILE A 173 0.92 -0.33 -10.05
CA ILE A 173 -0.06 -0.64 -11.11
C ILE A 173 0.47 -1.75 -12.02
N ILE A 174 1.74 -1.66 -12.41
CA ILE A 174 2.39 -2.63 -13.31
C ILE A 174 2.41 -4.04 -12.68
N LEU A 175 2.86 -4.18 -11.43
CA LEU A 175 3.01 -5.49 -10.80
C LEU A 175 1.66 -6.24 -10.67
N PRO A 176 0.58 -5.62 -10.15
CA PRO A 176 -0.73 -6.26 -10.17
C PRO A 176 -1.22 -6.55 -11.59
N THR A 177 -0.97 -5.67 -12.56
CA THR A 177 -1.39 -5.89 -13.95
C THR A 177 -0.75 -7.14 -14.54
N LEU A 178 0.56 -7.35 -14.33
CA LEU A 178 1.25 -8.57 -14.79
C LEU A 178 0.64 -9.83 -14.16
N ALA A 179 0.36 -9.80 -12.85
CA ALA A 179 -0.25 -10.91 -12.14
C ALA A 179 -1.67 -11.21 -12.67
N VAL A 180 -2.51 -10.19 -12.81
CA VAL A 180 -3.89 -10.34 -13.31
C VAL A 180 -3.88 -10.83 -14.76
N SER A 181 -3.06 -10.24 -15.63
CA SER A 181 -2.93 -10.61 -17.04
C SER A 181 -2.55 -12.08 -17.19
N SER A 182 -1.56 -12.55 -16.41
CA SER A 182 -1.17 -13.96 -16.36
C SER A 182 -2.29 -14.88 -15.86
N ILE A 183 -3.03 -14.48 -14.82
CA ILE A 183 -4.11 -15.29 -14.24
C ILE A 183 -5.33 -15.36 -15.16
N LEU A 184 -5.65 -14.27 -15.85
CA LEU A 184 -6.81 -14.16 -16.73
C LEU A 184 -6.50 -14.62 -18.16
N ASN A 185 -5.22 -14.76 -18.51
CA ASN A 185 -4.73 -15.03 -19.86
C ASN A 185 -5.16 -13.93 -20.85
N GLU A 186 -4.84 -12.68 -20.51
CA GLU A 186 -5.17 -11.46 -21.25
C GLU A 186 -3.88 -10.66 -21.53
N ASP A 187 -3.75 -10.08 -22.71
CA ASP A 187 -2.58 -9.30 -23.16
C ASP A 187 -2.90 -7.82 -23.41
N ARG A 188 -4.17 -7.42 -23.26
CA ARG A 188 -4.66 -6.08 -23.63
C ARG A 188 -4.00 -4.89 -22.92
N TRP A 189 -3.34 -5.15 -21.79
CA TRP A 189 -2.63 -4.12 -21.03
C TRP A 189 -1.13 -4.10 -21.33
N ASP A 190 -0.60 -4.99 -22.17
CA ASP A 190 0.83 -5.12 -22.42
C ASP A 190 1.42 -3.82 -22.98
N GLU A 191 0.79 -3.21 -23.99
CA GLU A 191 1.24 -1.92 -24.52
C GLU A 191 1.24 -0.84 -23.43
N LYS A 192 0.20 -0.82 -22.59
CA LYS A 192 0.07 0.15 -21.50
C LYS A 192 1.17 -0.03 -20.46
N VAL A 193 1.47 -1.29 -20.09
CA VAL A 193 2.55 -1.66 -19.18
C VAL A 193 3.90 -1.24 -19.74
N ILE A 194 4.18 -1.55 -21.02
CA ILE A 194 5.44 -1.20 -21.68
C ILE A 194 5.62 0.32 -21.74
N ARG A 195 4.59 1.08 -22.12
CA ARG A 195 4.62 2.55 -22.13
C ARG A 195 4.88 3.12 -20.74
N CYS A 196 4.22 2.58 -19.71
CA CYS A 196 4.43 3.02 -18.34
C CYS A 196 5.84 2.69 -17.83
N LEU A 197 6.36 1.50 -18.13
CA LEU A 197 7.74 1.12 -17.84
C LEU A 197 8.73 2.07 -18.52
N LEU A 198 8.54 2.35 -19.81
CA LEU A 198 9.38 3.27 -20.57
C LEU A 198 9.33 4.69 -19.99
N ALA A 199 8.15 5.17 -19.61
CA ALA A 199 7.98 6.48 -18.98
C ALA A 199 8.73 6.58 -17.63
N ASN A 200 8.67 5.53 -16.81
CA ASN A 200 9.43 5.48 -15.55
C ASN A 200 10.93 5.38 -15.79
N TYR A 201 11.35 4.57 -16.76
CA TYR A 201 12.75 4.43 -17.14
C TYR A 201 13.34 5.76 -17.65
N ARG A 202 12.67 6.42 -18.61
CA ARG A 202 13.16 7.68 -19.19
C ARG A 202 13.14 8.85 -18.21
N THR A 203 12.44 8.74 -17.09
CA THR A 203 12.45 9.76 -16.02
C THR A 203 13.33 9.36 -14.83
N THR A 204 14.07 8.27 -14.94
CA THR A 204 15.06 7.81 -13.95
C THR A 204 16.45 8.30 -14.35
N GLY A 205 17.16 8.92 -13.42
CA GLY A 205 18.50 9.45 -13.64
C GLY A 205 19.56 8.36 -13.77
N PRO A 206 20.81 8.71 -14.12
CA PRO A 206 21.87 7.74 -14.41
C PRO A 206 22.32 6.93 -13.17
N SER A 207 22.03 7.42 -11.96
CA SER A 207 22.28 6.71 -10.71
C SER A 207 21.21 5.65 -10.37
N GLY A 208 20.20 5.47 -11.23
CA GLY A 208 19.08 4.56 -10.99
C GLY A 208 18.02 5.11 -10.05
N PHE A 209 18.13 6.39 -9.65
CA PHE A 209 17.14 7.08 -8.82
C PHE A 209 16.26 8.00 -9.64
N ARG A 210 15.00 8.11 -9.23
CA ARG A 210 13.99 8.98 -9.84
C ARG A 210 13.49 9.98 -8.81
N LYS A 211 13.18 11.22 -9.23
CA LYS A 211 12.49 12.19 -8.38
C LYS A 211 11.18 11.56 -7.90
N ASN A 212 10.91 11.62 -6.59
CA ASN A 212 9.77 10.92 -6.00
C ASN A 212 8.44 11.29 -6.71
N ARG A 213 8.22 12.60 -6.86
CA ARG A 213 7.03 13.19 -7.49
C ARG A 213 7.45 14.03 -8.69
N ILE A 214 6.82 13.81 -9.84
CA ILE A 214 6.97 14.65 -11.04
C ILE A 214 5.61 15.25 -11.35
N GLU A 215 5.53 16.58 -11.43
CA GLU A 215 4.32 17.28 -11.88
C GLU A 215 4.19 17.19 -13.40
N LEU A 216 2.96 17.10 -13.90
CA LEU A 216 2.70 17.12 -15.34
C LEU A 216 3.24 18.39 -16.01
N ASP A 217 3.01 19.56 -15.42
CA ASP A 217 3.46 20.84 -15.99
C ASP A 217 4.99 20.96 -16.00
N GLU A 218 5.67 20.44 -14.97
CA GLU A 218 7.14 20.37 -14.95
C GLU A 218 7.66 19.45 -16.06
N LEU A 219 6.99 18.33 -16.30
CA LEU A 219 7.38 17.37 -17.33
C LEU A 219 7.18 17.95 -18.74
N TYR A 220 6.10 18.71 -18.97
CA TYR A 220 5.90 19.46 -20.21
C TYR A 220 6.98 20.52 -20.43
N LYS A 221 7.31 21.28 -19.39
CA LYS A 221 8.27 22.37 -19.48
C LYS A 221 9.71 21.89 -19.70
N ASN A 222 10.12 20.85 -18.96
CA ASN A 222 11.53 20.43 -18.92
C ASN A 222 11.85 19.31 -19.91
N GLY A 223 10.84 18.58 -20.40
CA GLY A 223 11.04 17.33 -21.13
C GLY A 223 11.48 16.18 -20.22
N TRP A 224 11.45 14.95 -20.75
CA TRP A 224 11.86 13.76 -19.98
C TRP A 224 13.39 13.68 -19.87
N GLU A 225 14.12 14.19 -20.87
CA GLU A 225 15.58 14.17 -20.95
C GLU A 225 16.24 14.91 -19.79
N TYR A 226 15.57 15.95 -19.27
CA TYR A 226 15.99 16.66 -18.07
C TYR A 226 16.11 15.70 -16.88
N TYR A 227 15.09 14.87 -16.66
CA TYR A 227 15.08 13.90 -15.56
C TYR A 227 16.04 12.74 -15.82
N PHE A 228 16.16 12.28 -17.06
CA PHE A 228 17.10 11.21 -17.45
C PHE A 228 18.56 11.59 -17.17
N LYS A 229 18.91 12.88 -17.28
CA LYS A 229 20.26 13.40 -17.01
C LYS A 229 20.45 13.86 -15.56
N LEU A 230 19.38 13.90 -14.77
CA LEU A 230 19.42 14.40 -13.39
C LEU A 230 20.13 13.39 -12.48
N ILE A 231 21.32 13.74 -12.02
CA ILE A 231 22.04 12.93 -11.02
C ILE A 231 21.41 13.19 -9.65
N LEU A 232 20.73 12.18 -9.13
CA LEU A 232 20.23 12.16 -7.76
C LEU A 232 21.14 11.28 -6.91
N TYR A 233 21.57 11.81 -5.78
CA TYR A 233 22.18 11.05 -4.71
C TYR A 233 21.15 10.86 -3.60
N ILE A 234 21.10 9.67 -2.98
CA ILE A 234 20.36 9.51 -1.73
C ILE A 234 21.08 10.38 -0.69
N MET A 235 20.54 11.56 -0.38
CA MET A 235 20.80 12.20 0.90
C MET A 235 19.97 11.44 1.93
N LEU A 236 20.63 10.56 2.71
CA LEU A 236 20.04 9.93 3.89
C LEU A 236 19.66 11.02 4.89
N HIS A 237 18.46 11.60 4.77
CA HIS A 237 17.97 12.62 5.69
C HIS A 237 17.50 12.04 7.04
N THR A 238 18.11 10.94 7.49
CA THR A 238 17.84 10.25 8.76
C THR A 238 19.14 9.78 9.45
N ILE A 239 20.20 10.58 9.43
CA ILE A 239 21.42 10.31 10.23
C ILE A 239 21.24 10.60 11.74
N LYS A 240 20.11 11.18 12.20
CA LYS A 240 19.85 11.35 13.65
C LYS A 240 19.41 10.10 14.41
N HIS A 241 19.20 8.95 13.75
CA HIS A 241 18.80 7.69 14.43
C HIS A 241 19.67 6.47 14.09
N ILE A 242 20.82 6.65 13.42
CA ILE A 242 21.81 5.57 13.18
C ILE A 242 22.82 5.51 14.36
N SER A 243 22.32 5.54 15.60
CA SER A 243 23.07 5.10 16.77
C SER A 243 22.61 3.72 17.28
N GLY A 244 21.58 3.13 16.65
CA GLY A 244 21.09 1.78 16.96
C GLY A 244 21.52 0.67 16.01
N LEU A 245 22.21 0.98 14.90
CA LEU A 245 22.58 0.01 13.86
C LEU A 245 24.06 -0.45 13.90
N PHE A 246 24.86 0.07 14.83
CA PHE A 246 26.27 -0.33 14.99
C PHE A 246 26.49 -1.47 16.01
N TYR A 247 25.43 -2.08 16.56
CA TYR A 247 25.54 -3.15 17.57
C TYR A 247 25.09 -4.56 17.12
N MET A 248 24.84 -4.79 15.83
CA MET A 248 24.59 -6.16 15.31
C MET A 248 25.51 -6.48 14.13
N GLY A 249 26.80 -6.52 14.41
CA GLY A 249 27.84 -6.86 13.44
C GLY A 249 29.01 -7.63 14.03
N VAL A 250 28.82 -8.41 15.10
CA VAL A 250 29.80 -9.42 15.55
C VAL A 250 29.05 -10.61 16.18
N CYS A 251 28.59 -11.54 15.36
CA CYS A 251 28.34 -12.92 15.77
C CYS A 251 28.68 -13.81 14.57
N THR A 252 29.98 -14.08 14.44
CA THR A 252 30.56 -15.04 13.53
C THR A 252 29.96 -16.42 13.79
N TYR A 253 29.42 -17.03 12.74
CA TYR A 253 29.01 -18.43 12.70
C TYR A 253 30.19 -19.33 13.06
N LYS A 254 30.10 -20.01 14.20
CA LYS A 254 31.02 -21.07 14.63
C LYS A 254 30.61 -22.37 13.93
N LEU A 255 31.22 -22.68 12.79
CA LEU A 255 31.17 -24.00 12.15
C LEU A 255 31.79 -25.03 13.10
N ARG A 256 30.95 -25.85 13.75
CA ARG A 256 31.39 -27.05 14.47
C ARG A 256 31.56 -28.18 13.45
N ARG A 257 32.81 -28.57 13.21
CA ARG A 257 33.19 -29.90 12.73
C ARG A 257 32.66 -30.94 13.74
N PHE A 258 31.93 -31.94 13.25
CA PHE A 258 31.88 -33.25 13.89
C PHE A 258 32.61 -34.22 12.96
N SER A 259 33.70 -34.78 13.49
CA SER A 259 34.43 -35.91 12.94
C SER A 259 33.61 -37.20 13.04
N LYS A 260 33.61 -37.99 11.98
CA LYS A 260 34.20 -39.33 12.02
C LYS A 260 35.13 -39.46 10.83
#